data_AF-A0A2Z5CVG2-F1
#
_entry.id   AF-A0A2Z5CVG2-F1
#
_cell.length_a   1.000
_cell.length_b   1.000
_cell.length_c   1.000
_cell.angle_alpha   90.00
_cell.angle_beta   90.00
_cell.angle_gamma   90.00
#
_symmetry.space_group_name_H-M   'P 1'
#
loop_
_entity.id
_entity.type
_entity.pdbx_description
1 polymer ?
#
loop_
_entity_poly.entity_id
_entity_poly.type
_entity_poly.pdbx_seq_one_letter_code
_entity_poly.pdbx_strand_id
1 'polypeptide(L)' 'TEFQTNLVPYPRIHFMLSSYAPVISAAKAFHEQLSVPEITSAVFEPSSMMAKCDPRHGKYMACCLMYR' A
#
# COMPACT_ATOMS: atom_id res chain seq x y z
N THR A 1 6.77 -17.66 3.45
CA THR A 1 5.65 -18.54 3.84
C THR A 1 4.57 -17.78 4.57
N GLU A 2 4.89 -16.85 5.47
CA GLU A 2 3.90 -16.05 6.22
C GLU A 2 3.00 -15.15 5.35
N PHE A 3 3.54 -14.56 4.28
CA PHE A 3 2.74 -13.74 3.36
C PHE A 3 1.64 -14.52 2.67
N GLN A 4 1.94 -15.74 2.23
CA GLN A 4 0.96 -16.58 1.55
C GLN A 4 -0.11 -17.07 2.51
N THR A 5 0.22 -17.34 3.77
CA THR A 5 -0.78 -17.74 4.77
C THR A 5 -1.66 -16.57 5.23
N ASN A 6 -1.11 -15.36 5.31
CA ASN A 6 -1.84 -14.20 5.83
C ASN A 6 -2.64 -13.43 4.76
N LEU A 7 -2.18 -13.43 3.50
CA LEU A 7 -2.78 -12.64 2.41
C LEU A 7 -3.62 -13.47 1.44
N VAL A 8 -3.59 -14.80 1.52
CA VAL A 8 -4.33 -15.70 0.63
C VAL A 8 -5.38 -16.50 1.44
N PRO A 9 -6.56 -15.92 1.72
CA PRO A 9 -7.62 -16.61 2.47
C PRO A 9 -8.22 -17.79 1.68
N TYR A 10 -8.14 -17.74 0.34
CA TYR A 10 -8.60 -18.80 -0.55
C TYR A 10 -7.54 -19.10 -1.61
N PRO A 11 -7.31 -20.37 -1.98
CA PRO A 11 -6.25 -20.75 -2.94
C PRO A 11 -6.34 -20.03 -4.31
N ARG A 12 -7.55 -19.67 -4.75
CA ARG A 12 -7.78 -18.99 -6.03
C ARG A 12 -7.61 -17.47 -5.97
N ILE A 13 -7.54 -16.88 -4.77
CA ILE A 13 -7.49 -15.42 -4.57
C ILE A 13 -6.13 -15.06 -3.99
N HIS A 14 -5.09 -15.16 -4.83
CA HIS A 14 -3.69 -14.92 -4.47
C HIS A 14 -3.04 -13.76 -5.24
N PHE A 15 -3.83 -12.96 -5.93
CA PHE A 15 -3.36 -11.74 -6.60
C PHE A 15 -3.43 -10.57 -5.62
N MET A 16 -2.28 -9.94 -5.39
CA MET A 16 -2.13 -8.84 -4.44
C MET A 16 -2.03 -7.51 -5.18
N LEU A 17 -2.54 -6.45 -4.54
CA LEU A 17 -2.29 -5.07 -4.95
C LEU A 17 -1.07 -4.55 -4.19
N SER A 18 -0.12 -3.97 -4.90
CA SER A 18 1.05 -3.33 -4.30
C SER A 18 0.87 -1.83 -4.31
N SER A 19 1.13 -1.20 -3.16
CA SER A 19 1.26 0.24 -3.03
C SER A 19 2.53 0.58 -2.28
N TYR A 20 3.02 1.80 -2.49
CA TYR A 20 4.26 2.26 -1.88
C TYR A 20 4.14 3.74 -1.53
N ALA A 21 4.56 4.10 -0.33
CA ALA A 21 4.69 5.48 0.10
C ALA A 21 5.90 5.62 1.05
N PRO A 22 6.54 6.80 1.12
CA PRO A 22 6.25 7.98 0.31
C PRO A 22 6.87 7.90 -1.11
N VAL A 23 6.12 8.36 -2.12
CA VAL A 23 6.61 8.58 -3.49
C VAL A 23 6.70 10.09 -3.70
N ILE A 24 7.86 10.66 -3.38
CA ILE A 24 8.09 12.11 -3.42
C ILE A 24 9.29 12.45 -4.32
N SER A 25 9.27 13.64 -4.90
CA SER A 25 10.41 14.15 -5.68
C SER A 25 11.51 14.67 -4.74
N ALA A 26 12.76 14.63 -5.20
CA ALA A 26 13.92 15.11 -4.43
C ALA A 26 13.78 16.58 -3.99
N ALA A 27 13.09 17.40 -4.78
CA ALA A 27 12.84 18.81 -4.44
C ALA A 27 11.82 18.97 -3.29
N LYS A 28 10.85 18.06 -3.16
CA LYS A 28 9.84 18.09 -2.08
C LYS A 28 10.31 17.41 -0.80
N ALA A 29 11.30 16.52 -0.90
CA ALA A 29 11.84 15.77 0.23
C ALA A 29 12.38 16.63 1.38
N PHE A 30 12.82 17.86 1.10
CA PHE A 30 13.36 18.77 2.11
C PHE A 30 12.31 19.68 2.76
N HIS A 31 11.09 19.71 2.24
CA HIS A 31 10.04 20.65 2.66
C HIS A 31 8.85 19.98 3.36
N GLU A 32 8.76 18.65 3.31
CA GLU A 32 7.69 17.88 3.97
C GLU A 32 8.28 16.95 5.03
N GLN A 33 7.84 17.08 6.27
CA GLN A 33 8.06 16.02 7.27
C GLN A 33 7.03 14.92 7.01
N LEU A 34 7.51 13.70 6.84
CA LEU A 34 6.67 12.53 6.59
C LEU A 34 6.65 11.68 7.86
N SER A 35 5.69 11.94 8.72
CA SER A 35 5.47 11.15 9.91
C SER A 35 4.91 9.77 9.56
N VAL A 36 5.11 8.79 10.45
CA VAL A 36 4.57 7.43 10.29
C VAL A 36 3.05 7.43 9.98
N PRO A 37 2.16 8.15 10.69
CA PRO A 37 0.74 8.16 10.37
C PRO A 37 0.42 8.77 8.99
N GLU A 38 1.18 9.76 8.53
CA GLU A 38 1.02 10.35 7.20
C GLU A 38 1.41 9.35 6.11
N ILE A 39 2.57 8.69 6.26
CA ILE A 39 3.01 7.65 5.32
C ILE A 39 2.00 6.50 5.30
N THR A 40 1.51 6.07 6.46
CA THR A 40 0.52 5.01 6.59
C THR A 40 -0.74 5.33 5.80
N SER A 41 -1.24 6.55 5.92
CA SER A 41 -2.44 7.01 5.21
C SER A 41 -2.19 7.10 3.70
N ALA A 42 -1.02 7.60 3.30
CA ALA A 42 -0.63 7.76 1.90
C ALA A 42 -0.55 6.42 1.13
N VAL A 43 -0.17 5.31 1.80
CA VAL A 43 -0.12 3.97 1.17
C VAL A 43 -1.51 3.49 0.69
N PHE A 44 -2.60 3.98 1.30
CA PHE A 44 -3.97 3.62 0.92
C PHE A 44 -4.59 4.55 -0.12
N GLU A 45 -3.91 5.64 -0.49
CA GLU A 45 -4.40 6.50 -1.55
C GLU A 45 -4.35 5.79 -2.92
N PRO A 46 -5.38 5.94 -3.78
CA PRO A 46 -5.37 5.36 -5.12
C PRO A 46 -4.18 5.83 -5.98
N SER A 47 -3.61 7.00 -5.69
CA SER A 47 -2.42 7.57 -6.34
C SER A 47 -1.14 6.76 -6.07
N SER A 48 -1.05 6.11 -4.91
CA SER A 48 0.11 5.32 -4.47
C SER A 48 0.05 3.86 -4.92
N MET A 49 -1.04 3.45 -5.57
CA MET A 49 -1.25 2.10 -6.06
C MET A 49 -0.47 1.87 -7.35
N MET A 50 0.28 0.77 -7.41
CA MET A 50 1.11 0.40 -8.58
C MET A 50 0.30 -0.33 -9.66
N ALA A 51 -1.00 -0.55 -9.44
CA ALA A 51 -1.92 -1.14 -10.39
C ALA A 51 -3.03 -0.14 -10.73
N LYS A 52 -3.46 -0.10 -12.00
CA LYS A 52 -4.55 0.76 -12.47
C LYS A 52 -5.91 0.20 -12.03
N CYS A 53 -6.17 0.27 -10.73
CA CYS A 53 -7.43 -0.12 -10.12
C CYS A 53 -7.73 0.84 -8.96
N ASP A 54 -9.00 1.18 -8.78
CA ASP A 54 -9.42 1.95 -7.62
C ASP A 54 -9.82 0.99 -6.49
N PRO A 55 -9.07 0.96 -5.37
CA PRO A 55 -9.35 0.05 -4.25
C PRO A 55 -10.68 0.36 -3.56
N ARG A 56 -11.26 1.55 -3.78
CA ARG A 56 -12.54 1.96 -3.17
C ARG A 56 -13.76 1.25 -3.78
N HIS A 57 -13.62 0.67 -4.97
CA HIS A 57 -14.68 -0.14 -5.58
C HIS A 57 -14.80 -1.55 -4.97
N GLY A 58 -13.94 -1.90 -4.02
CA GLY A 58 -13.96 -3.20 -3.34
C GLY A 58 -13.75 -3.06 -1.84
N LYS A 59 -13.36 -4.17 -1.22
CA LYS A 59 -12.96 -4.23 0.19
C LYS A 59 -11.63 -4.95 0.29
N TYR A 60 -10.76 -4.47 1.17
CA TYR A 60 -9.52 -5.18 1.49
C TYR A 60 -9.86 -6.45 2.29
N MET A 61 -9.41 -7.61 1.80
CA MET A 61 -9.53 -8.88 2.53
C MET A 61 -8.41 -9.04 3.54
N ALA A 62 -7.19 -8.63 3.17
CA ALA A 62 -6.02 -8.58 4.03
C ALA A 62 -5.06 -7.52 3.51
N CYS A 63 -4.35 -6.85 4.43
CA CYS A 63 -3.32 -5.87 4.12
C CYS A 63 -2.06 -6.20 4.92
N CYS A 64 -0.89 -6.00 4.32
CA CYS A 64 0.38 -6.05 5.03
C CYS A 64 1.17 -4.78 4.75
N LEU A 65 1.59 -4.09 5.81
CA LEU A 65 2.38 -2.87 5.73
C LEU A 65 3.80 -3.20 6.22
N MET A 66 4.79 -2.95 5.36
CA MET A 66 6.20 -3.11 5.70
C MET A 66 6.80 -1.72 5.90
N TYR A 67 7.00 -1.33 7.16
CA TYR A 67 7.71 -0.09 7.49
C TYR A 67 9.22 -0.34 7.46
N ARG A 68 9.96 0.63 6.90
CA ARG A 68 11.42 0.62 6.84
C ARG A 68 11.96 1.99 7.21
#